data_AF-C5BV89-F1
#
_entry.id   AF-C5BV89-F1
#
_cell.length_a   1.000
_cell.length_b   1.000
_cell.length_c   1.000
_cell.angle_alpha   90.00
_cell.angle_beta   90.00
_cell.angle_gamma   90.00
#
_symmetry.space_group_name_H-M   'P 1'
#
loop_
_entity.id
_entity.type
_entity.pdbx_description
1 polymer ?
#
loop_
_entity_poly.entity_id
_entity_poly.type
_entity_poly.pdbx_seq_one_letter_code
_entity_poly.pdbx_strand_id
1 'polypeptide(L)'
;MTDRDLRLVSPGGDRLPPAPAHHNEGKTVAGWTTNWLLIVGAVIVGVGMILPTMTLVYVGGGVIVLALLIGALLKAVGRGQPRRTPAAEPADG
;
A
#
# COMPACT_ATOMS: atom_id res chain seq x y z
N MET A 1 -30.53 -20.67 2.73
CA MET A 1 -29.81 -19.38 2.75
C MET A 1 -30.75 -18.35 2.18
N THR A 2 -31.32 -17.52 3.05
CA THR A 2 -32.29 -16.49 2.69
C THR A 2 -31.61 -15.41 1.87
N ASP A 3 -32.03 -15.26 0.63
CA ASP A 3 -31.67 -14.13 -0.24
C ASP A 3 -32.22 -12.86 0.42
N ARG A 4 -31.35 -12.12 1.11
CA ARG A 4 -31.70 -10.83 1.68
C ARG A 4 -31.41 -9.80 0.61
N ASP A 5 -32.48 -9.29 0.01
CA ASP A 5 -32.47 -8.13 -0.87
C ASP A 5 -31.86 -6.95 -0.09
N LEU A 6 -30.57 -6.69 -0.32
CA LEU A 6 -29.80 -5.59 0.27
C LEU A 6 -30.28 -4.29 -0.37
N ARG A 7 -31.48 -3.84 0.02
CA ARG A 7 -31.98 -2.50 -0.33
C ARG A 7 -31.06 -1.48 0.33
N LEU A 8 -30.27 -0.86 -0.52
CA LEU A 8 -29.34 0.22 -0.26
C LEU A 8 -30.06 1.32 0.54
N VAL A 9 -29.51 1.71 1.68
CA VAL A 9 -30.17 2.59 2.67
C VAL A 9 -30.30 4.02 2.15
N SER A 10 -29.49 4.40 1.16
CA SER A 10 -29.50 5.73 0.57
C SER A 10 -30.50 5.86 -0.60
N PRO A 11 -31.36 6.90 -0.60
CA PRO A 11 -32.24 7.23 -1.73
C PRO A 11 -31.54 7.44 -3.08
N GLY A 12 -30.21 7.63 -3.09
CA GLY A 12 -29.37 7.75 -4.28
C GLY A 12 -28.57 6.50 -4.65
N GLY A 13 -28.89 5.34 -4.06
CA GLY A 13 -28.07 4.14 -4.13
C GLY A 13 -26.87 4.22 -3.18
N ASP A 14 -26.46 3.08 -2.61
CA ASP A 14 -25.24 3.03 -1.80
C ASP A 14 -24.06 3.37 -2.71
N ARG A 15 -23.21 4.29 -2.27
CA ARG A 15 -21.96 4.64 -2.95
C ARG A 15 -20.95 3.51 -2.75
N LEU A 16 -21.26 2.34 -3.29
CA LEU A 16 -20.36 1.23 -3.30
C LEU A 16 -19.21 1.55 -4.26
N PRO A 17 -17.96 1.27 -3.85
CA PRO A 17 -16.85 1.42 -4.77
C PRO A 17 -17.09 0.56 -6.02
N PRO A 18 -16.68 1.03 -7.20
CA PRO A 18 -17.00 0.40 -8.49
C PRO A 18 -16.45 -1.03 -8.64
N ALA A 19 -15.54 -1.44 -7.76
CA ALA A 19 -15.06 -2.81 -7.66
C ALA A 19 -14.75 -3.17 -6.20
N PRO A 20 -14.94 -4.43 -5.80
CA PRO A 20 -14.52 -4.92 -4.50
C PRO A 20 -13.01 -4.68 -4.27
N ALA A 21 -12.60 -4.65 -3.01
CA ALA A 21 -11.18 -4.61 -2.66
C ALA A 21 -10.48 -5.88 -3.18
N HIS A 22 -9.19 -5.77 -3.51
CA HIS A 22 -8.41 -6.97 -3.82
C HIS A 22 -8.37 -7.89 -2.59
N HIS A 23 -8.54 -9.20 -2.79
CA HIS A 23 -8.44 -10.24 -1.75
C HIS A 23 -7.00 -10.45 -1.24
N ASN A 24 -6.14 -9.45 -1.36
CA ASN A 24 -4.78 -9.49 -0.87
C ASN A 24 -4.62 -8.83 0.50
N GLU A 25 -5.63 -8.22 1.12
CA GLU A 25 -5.51 -7.61 2.49
C GLU A 25 -4.29 -6.67 2.64
N GLY A 26 -3.76 -6.13 1.54
CA GLY A 26 -2.50 -5.37 1.53
C GLY A 26 -1.20 -6.20 1.50
N LYS A 27 -1.27 -7.53 1.49
CA LYS A 27 -0.15 -8.49 1.44
C LYS A 27 0.55 -8.58 0.08
N THR A 28 1.10 -7.46 -0.38
CA THR A 28 1.95 -7.44 -1.57
C THR A 28 3.42 -7.57 -1.20
N VAL A 29 4.19 -8.25 -2.06
CA VAL A 29 5.63 -8.37 -1.89
C VAL A 29 6.27 -6.98 -1.85
N ALA A 30 5.92 -6.08 -2.78
CA ALA A 30 6.43 -4.71 -2.76
C ALA A 30 6.12 -3.97 -1.46
N GLY A 31 4.89 -4.10 -0.94
CA GLY A 31 4.48 -3.47 0.31
C GLY A 31 5.25 -3.99 1.53
N TRP A 32 5.29 -5.31 1.72
CA TRP A 32 5.97 -5.91 2.87
C TRP A 32 7.48 -5.73 2.83
N THR A 33 8.11 -5.82 1.65
CA THR A 33 9.56 -5.55 1.51
C THR A 33 9.88 -4.11 1.88
N THR A 34 9.11 -3.14 1.36
CA THR A 34 9.32 -1.72 1.69
C THR A 34 9.12 -1.46 3.19
N ASN A 35 8.07 -2.05 3.78
CA ASN A 35 7.77 -1.91 5.20
C ASN A 35 8.91 -2.38 6.09
N TRP A 36 9.44 -3.59 5.86
CA TRP A 36 10.55 -4.11 6.65
C TRP A 36 11.82 -3.26 6.54
N LEU A 37 12.16 -2.81 5.32
CA LEU A 37 13.33 -1.96 5.11
C LEU A 37 13.16 -0.57 5.76
N LEU A 38 11.96 0.00 5.73
CA LEU A 38 11.67 1.26 6.43
C LEU A 38 11.77 1.11 7.94
N ILE A 39 11.27 0.01 8.51
CA ILE A 39 11.42 -0.27 9.95
C ILE A 39 12.90 -0.34 10.32
N VAL A 40 13.71 -1.09 9.57
CA VAL A 40 15.16 -1.21 9.80
C VAL A 40 15.83 0.16 9.73
N GLY A 41 15.55 0.94 8.69
CA GLY A 41 16.11 2.29 8.54
C GLY A 41 15.71 3.24 9.67
N ALA A 42 14.43 3.22 10.08
CA ALA A 42 13.93 4.04 11.18
C ALA A 42 14.57 3.66 12.52
N VAL A 43 14.78 2.36 12.78
CA VAL A 43 15.50 1.89 13.97
C VAL A 43 16.94 2.38 13.97
N ILE A 44 17.66 2.30 12.85
CA ILE A 44 19.04 2.80 12.74
C ILE A 44 19.10 4.31 13.00
N VAL A 45 18.17 5.09 12.44
CA VAL A 45 18.07 6.53 12.72
C VAL A 45 17.81 6.77 14.20
N GLY A 46 16.85 6.08 14.80
CA GLY A 46 16.53 6.21 16.23
C GLY A 46 17.74 5.93 17.12
N VAL A 47 18.48 4.85 16.84
CA VAL A 47 19.73 4.53 17.56
C VAL A 47 20.79 5.62 17.35
N GLY A 48 20.92 6.15 16.13
CA GLY A 48 21.82 7.27 15.85
C GLY A 48 21.49 8.53 16.63
N MET A 49 20.20 8.81 16.84
CA MET A 49 19.73 9.94 17.65
C MET A 49 19.95 9.72 19.16
N ILE A 50 19.86 8.48 19.65
CA ILE A 50 20.15 8.12 21.05
C ILE A 50 21.65 8.20 21.37
N LEU A 51 22.51 7.77 20.43
CA LEU A 51 23.97 7.75 20.58
C LEU A 51 24.68 9.03 20.08
N PRO A 52 23.95 10.15 19.99
CA PRO A 52 24.17 11.29 19.09
C PRO A 52 25.21 11.13 17.95
N THR A 53 25.13 10.06 17.15
CA THR A 53 26.05 9.87 16.02
C THR A 53 25.38 10.20 14.69
N MET A 54 25.83 11.28 14.04
CA MET A 54 25.30 11.66 12.72
C MET A 54 25.59 10.61 11.65
N THR A 55 26.67 9.83 11.80
CA THR A 55 26.97 8.69 10.93
C THR A 55 25.84 7.68 10.89
N LEU A 56 25.29 7.25 12.04
CA LEU A 56 24.16 6.32 12.06
C LEU A 56 22.90 6.95 11.49
N VAL A 57 22.67 8.25 11.72
CA VAL A 57 21.54 8.98 11.13
C VAL A 57 21.62 8.95 9.60
N TYR A 58 22.79 9.22 9.02
CA TYR A 58 22.97 9.16 7.57
C TYR A 58 22.85 7.73 7.01
N VAL A 59 23.38 6.73 7.71
CA VAL A 59 23.23 5.32 7.30
C VAL A 59 21.76 4.92 7.31
N GLY A 60 21.02 5.22 8.38
CA GLY A 60 19.59 4.94 8.46
C GLY A 60 18.77 5.68 7.40
N GLY A 61 19.09 6.95 7.13
CA GLY A 61 18.52 7.71 6.03
C GLY A 61 18.78 7.08 4.66
N GLY A 62 20.02 6.60 4.43
CA GLY A 62 20.37 5.87 3.21
C GLY A 62 19.56 4.57 3.03
N VAL A 63 19.35 3.82 4.11
CA VAL A 63 18.50 2.61 4.10
C VAL A 63 17.05 2.96 3.75
N ILE A 64 16.50 4.05 4.29
CA ILE A 64 15.14 4.52 3.96
C ILE A 64 15.03 4.87 2.47
N VAL A 65 15.98 5.63 1.92
CA VAL A 65 15.98 5.96 0.48
C VAL A 65 16.04 4.69 -0.35
N LEU A 66 16.92 3.75 -0.01
CA LEU A 66 17.03 2.46 -0.71
C LEU A 66 15.74 1.64 -0.62
N ALA A 67 15.06 1.65 0.54
CA ALA A 67 13.78 0.98 0.73
C ALA A 67 12.72 1.48 -0.26
N LEU A 68 12.63 2.80 -0.43
CA LEU A 68 11.67 3.43 -1.36
C LEU A 68 11.99 3.08 -2.81
N LEU A 69 13.28 3.07 -3.18
CA LEU A 69 13.72 2.67 -4.53
C LEU A 69 13.39 1.21 -4.83
N ILE A 70 13.67 0.30 -3.88
CA ILE A 70 13.32 -1.12 -4.00
C ILE A 70 11.81 -1.31 -4.10
N GLY A 71 11.03 -0.60 -3.27
CA GLY A 71 9.57 -0.64 -3.31
C GLY A 71 9.00 -0.19 -4.66
N ALA A 72 9.52 0.93 -5.19
CA ALA A 72 9.14 1.45 -6.50
C ALA A 72 9.49 0.46 -7.63
N LEU A 73 10.69 -0.13 -7.59
CA LEU A 73 11.13 -1.14 -8.54
C LEU A 73 10.22 -2.38 -8.50
N LEU A 74 9.96 -2.92 -7.31
CA LEU A 74 9.08 -4.07 -7.12
C LEU A 74 7.67 -3.80 -7.64
N LYS A 75 7.13 -2.59 -7.40
CA LYS A 75 5.86 -2.16 -7.96
C LYS A 75 5.90 -2.10 -9.49
N ALA A 76 6.98 -1.57 -10.08
CA ALA A 76 7.14 -1.45 -11.52
C ALA A 76 7.20 -2.82 -12.22
N VAL A 77 7.83 -3.83 -11.61
CA VAL A 77 7.88 -5.20 -12.14
C VAL A 77 6.66 -6.06 -11.77
N GLY A 78 5.56 -5.43 -11.31
CA GLY A 78 4.29 -6.12 -11.07
C GLY A 78 4.18 -6.87 -9.73
N ARG A 79 5.11 -6.65 -8.79
CA ARG A 79 5.05 -7.24 -7.42
C ARG A 79 4.30 -6.37 -6.41
N GLY A 80 3.73 -5.26 -6.85
CA GLY A 80 2.81 -4.41 -6.09
C GLY A 80 1.35 -4.82 -6.24
N GLN A 81 0.42 -3.97 -5.78
CA GLN A 81 -1.01 -4.20 -6.03
C GLN A 81 -1.32 -4.00 -7.52
N PRO A 82 -2.16 -4.87 -8.12
CA PRO A 82 -2.66 -4.64 -9.48
C PRO A 82 -3.40 -3.31 -9.59
N ARG A 83 -3.27 -2.63 -10.73
CA ARG A 83 -4.04 -1.42 -11.02
C ARG A 83 -5.50 -1.81 -11.22
N ARG A 84 -6.44 -1.10 -10.58
CA ARG A 84 -7.86 -1.25 -10.90
C ARG A 84 -8.13 -0.68 -12.29
N THR A 85 -8.73 -1.47 -13.16
CA THR A 85 -9.44 -0.93 -14.32
C THR A 85 -10.78 -0.38 -13.80
N PRO A 86 -11.15 0.88 -14.11
CA PRO A 86 -12.51 1.35 -13.88
C PRO A 86 -13.49 0.39 -14.57
N ALA A 87 -14.59 0.02 -13.90
CA ALA A 87 -15.67 -0.70 -14.58
C ALA A 87 -16.11 0.13 -15.79
N ALA A 88 -16.30 -0.51 -16.94
CA ALA A 88 -16.85 0.18 -18.11
C ALA A 88 -18.17 0.83 -17.70
N GLU A 89 -18.28 2.12 -17.92
CA GLU A 89 -19.54 2.85 -17.77
C GLU A 89 -20.58 2.14 -18.66
N PRO A 90 -21.74 1.74 -18.14
CA PRO A 90 -22.75 1.10 -18.96
C PRO A 90 -23.15 2.10 -20.04
N ALA A 91 -22.95 1.72 -21.32
CA ALA A 91 -23.38 2.51 -22.45
C ALA A 91 -24.87 2.80 -22.30
N ASP A 92 -25.22 4.07 -22.18
CA ASP A 92 -26.60 4.50 -22.21
C ASP A 92 -27.14 4.28 -23.63
N GLY A 93 -28.34 3.71 -23.69
CA GLY A 93 -29.12 3.50 -24.90
C GLY A 93 -30.47 4.16 -24.74
#